data_AF-A0A350I6M8-F1
#
_entry.id   AF-A0A350I6M8-F1
#
_cell.length_a   1.000
_cell.length_b   1.000
_cell.length_c   1.000
_cell.angle_alpha   90.00
_cell.angle_beta   90.00
_cell.angle_gamma   90.00
#
_symmetry.space_group_name_H-M   'P 1'
#
loop_
_entity.id
_entity.type
_entity.pdbx_description
1 polymer ?
#
loop_
_entity_poly.entity_id
_entity_poly.type
_entity_poly.pdbx_seq_one_letter_code
_entity_poly.pdbx_strand_id
1 'polypeptide(L)'
;MAEFSGKILSAVFVSEEHNLIKIRYEDGDVVSIFNVGVDETNQDYKDLLDEGWDLQRITDETVEAKKAESHAFNLMVNQAAQQILEETRATRKQEIEAQFQGEINKNEDLIRHFKEKTEDYFAHIAEDTDKDTLFRFKLWALETKDLKESSKELKSKMRKAKTMIEGFAVLHEIRSSK
;
A
#
# COMPACT_ATOMS: atom_id res chain seq x y z
N MET A 1 53.29 -13.96 31.63
CA MET A 1 53.09 -12.80 30.74
C MET A 1 52.43 -13.30 29.48
N ALA A 2 51.13 -13.05 29.41
CA ALA A 2 50.29 -13.37 28.28
C ALA A 2 50.62 -12.48 27.07
N GLU A 3 50.28 -12.94 25.87
CA GLU A 3 50.57 -12.23 24.61
C GLU A 3 49.87 -10.86 24.50
N PHE A 4 48.77 -10.68 25.22
CA PHE A 4 47.96 -9.45 25.19
C PHE A 4 48.40 -8.40 26.23
N SER A 5 49.39 -8.74 27.09
CA SER A 5 49.71 -7.93 28.26
C SER A 5 50.25 -6.54 27.92
N GLY A 6 49.65 -5.51 28.53
CA GLY A 6 50.01 -4.11 28.35
C GLY A 6 49.44 -3.47 27.07
N LYS A 7 48.61 -4.19 26.30
CA LYS A 7 48.06 -3.71 25.03
C LYS A 7 46.54 -3.93 24.90
N ILE A 8 45.85 -4.17 26.01
CA ILE A 8 44.42 -4.49 26.03
C ILE A 8 43.58 -3.24 25.72
N LEU A 9 42.67 -3.36 24.75
CA LEU A 9 41.72 -2.32 24.35
C LEU A 9 40.34 -2.51 25.01
N SER A 10 39.83 -3.74 25.02
CA SER A 10 38.51 -4.08 25.59
C SER A 10 38.47 -5.54 26.00
N ALA A 11 37.74 -5.87 27.07
CA ALA A 11 37.49 -7.25 27.45
C ALA A 11 36.01 -7.45 27.81
N VAL A 12 35.37 -8.43 27.15
CA VAL A 12 33.95 -8.72 27.34
C VAL A 12 33.70 -10.21 27.47
N PHE A 13 32.68 -10.59 28.24
CA PHE A 13 32.22 -11.97 28.28
C PHE A 13 31.52 -12.34 26.98
N VAL A 14 31.89 -13.51 26.46
CA VAL A 14 31.26 -14.07 25.27
C VAL A 14 30.13 -15.01 25.65
N SER A 15 30.23 -15.66 26.81
CA SER A 15 29.24 -16.61 27.31
C SER A 15 28.35 -15.98 28.39
N GLU A 16 27.09 -16.42 28.46
CA GLU A 16 26.16 -16.02 29.54
C GLU A 16 26.59 -16.53 30.91
N GLU A 17 27.34 -17.63 30.95
CA GLU A 17 27.91 -18.21 32.16
C GLU A 17 29.17 -17.48 32.65
N HIS A 18 29.60 -16.42 31.93
CA HIS A 18 30.82 -15.65 32.21
C HIS A 18 32.08 -16.53 32.34
N ASN A 19 32.12 -17.65 31.62
CA ASN A 19 33.21 -18.62 31.66
C ASN A 19 34.31 -18.34 30.62
N LEU A 20 34.04 -17.44 29.66
CA LEU A 20 34.94 -17.11 28.56
C LEU A 20 34.95 -15.60 28.30
N ILE A 21 36.14 -15.01 28.38
CA ILE A 21 36.40 -13.60 28.12
C ILE A 21 37.05 -13.47 26.76
N LYS A 22 36.51 -12.58 25.92
CA LYS A 22 37.14 -12.14 24.68
C LYS A 22 37.87 -10.83 24.96
N ILE A 23 39.19 -10.89 24.83
CA ILE A 23 40.09 -9.78 24.96
C ILE A 23 40.41 -9.29 23.55
N ARG A 24 40.26 -7.99 23.34
CA ARG A 24 40.71 -7.31 22.13
C ARG A 24 41.94 -6.49 22.50
N TYR A 25 43.06 -6.72 21.84
CA TYR A 25 44.34 -6.07 22.15
C TYR A 25 45.05 -5.65 20.85
N GLU A 26 45.90 -4.65 20.97
CA GLU A 26 46.66 -4.09 19.84
C GLU A 26 48.01 -4.80 19.75
N ASP A 27 48.35 -5.42 18.63
CA ASP A 27 49.69 -5.96 18.38
C ASP A 27 50.32 -5.25 17.17
N GLY A 28 51.05 -4.16 17.46
CA GLY A 28 51.56 -3.26 16.43
C GLY A 28 50.41 -2.43 15.85
N ASP A 29 50.21 -2.50 14.52
CA ASP A 29 49.13 -1.79 13.82
C ASP A 29 47.87 -2.68 13.64
N VAL A 30 47.82 -3.86 14.25
CA VAL A 30 46.73 -4.85 14.06
C VAL A 30 46.01 -5.10 15.37
N VAL A 31 44.67 -5.05 15.33
CA VAL A 31 43.82 -5.41 16.47
C VAL A 31 43.55 -6.91 16.45
N SER A 32 44.09 -7.62 17.43
CA SER A 32 43.97 -9.07 17.59
C SER A 32 42.96 -9.43 18.67
N ILE A 33 42.44 -10.66 18.58
CA ILE A 33 41.46 -11.20 19.53
C ILE A 33 42.07 -12.41 20.23
N PHE A 34 42.06 -12.40 21.55
CA PHE A 34 42.45 -13.52 22.39
C PHE A 34 41.28 -13.94 23.28
N ASN A 35 41.04 -15.25 23.44
CA ASN A 35 39.98 -15.75 24.29
C ASN A 35 40.60 -16.44 25.52
N VAL A 36 40.19 -16.02 26.71
CA VAL A 36 40.67 -16.56 27.99
C VAL A 36 39.50 -17.19 28.73
N GLY A 37 39.68 -18.45 29.17
CA GLY A 37 38.76 -19.09 30.08
C GLY A 37 38.89 -18.54 31.50
N VAL A 38 37.77 -18.31 32.18
CA VAL A 38 37.73 -17.84 33.57
C VAL A 38 38.07 -19.00 34.49
N ASP A 39 39.36 -19.15 34.78
CA ASP A 39 39.89 -20.20 35.64
C ASP A 39 41.03 -19.60 36.49
N GLU A 40 40.91 -19.68 37.82
CA GLU A 40 41.91 -19.19 38.78
C GLU A 40 43.25 -19.94 38.69
N THR A 41 43.30 -21.07 37.99
CA THR A 41 44.53 -21.82 37.71
C THR A 41 45.22 -21.38 36.42
N ASN A 42 44.51 -20.65 35.54
CA ASN A 42 45.03 -20.17 34.27
C ASN A 42 45.91 -18.92 34.45
N GLN A 43 47.15 -18.99 33.96
CA GLN A 43 48.10 -17.86 34.05
C GLN A 43 47.64 -16.65 33.21
N ASP A 44 47.01 -16.88 32.06
CA ASP A 44 46.52 -15.78 31.21
C ASP A 44 45.39 -15.00 31.90
N TYR A 45 44.54 -15.70 32.67
CA TYR A 45 43.49 -15.05 33.46
C TYR A 45 44.07 -14.22 34.62
N LYS A 46 45.14 -14.69 35.25
CA LYS A 46 45.85 -13.91 36.29
C LYS A 46 46.52 -12.67 35.70
N ASP A 47 47.17 -12.82 34.56
CA ASP A 47 47.83 -11.71 33.87
C ASP A 47 46.80 -10.64 33.47
N LEU A 48 45.57 -11.05 33.08
CA LEU A 48 44.45 -10.14 32.83
C LEU A 48 44.01 -9.37 34.10
N LEU A 49 43.84 -10.08 35.23
CA LEU A 49 43.45 -9.46 36.50
C LEU A 49 44.52 -8.51 37.04
N ASP A 50 45.80 -8.88 36.92
CA ASP A 50 46.95 -8.08 37.35
C ASP A 50 47.06 -6.75 36.57
N GLU A 51 46.52 -6.69 35.36
CA GLU A 51 46.41 -5.47 34.54
C GLU A 51 45.22 -4.57 34.89
N GLY A 52 44.43 -4.93 35.91
CA GLY A 52 43.28 -4.14 36.37
C GLY A 52 42.00 -4.38 35.54
N TRP A 53 41.92 -5.51 34.84
CA TRP A 53 40.69 -5.99 34.21
C TRP A 53 39.98 -6.95 35.16
N ASP A 54 39.35 -6.37 36.18
CA ASP A 54 38.57 -7.13 37.15
C ASP A 54 37.23 -7.61 36.59
N LEU A 55 36.61 -8.57 37.29
CA LEU A 55 35.33 -9.14 36.90
C LEU A 55 34.24 -8.07 36.75
N GLN A 56 34.27 -7.04 37.58
CA GLN A 56 33.27 -5.97 37.58
C GLN A 56 33.37 -5.12 36.31
N ARG A 57 34.58 -4.67 35.94
CA ARG A 57 34.81 -3.89 34.73
C ARG A 57 34.44 -4.66 33.47
N ILE A 58 34.82 -5.94 33.38
CA ILE A 58 34.47 -6.80 32.24
C ILE A 58 32.95 -6.98 32.15
N THR A 59 32.27 -7.09 33.30
CA THR A 59 30.80 -7.17 33.34
C THR A 59 30.16 -5.88 32.83
N ASP A 60 30.64 -4.73 33.29
CA ASP A 60 30.12 -3.43 32.88
C ASP A 60 30.31 -3.18 31.37
N GLU A 61 31.51 -3.47 30.83
CA GLU A 61 31.78 -3.39 29.39
C GLU A 61 30.91 -4.39 28.59
N THR A 62 30.66 -5.58 29.12
CA THR A 62 29.77 -6.57 28.48
C THR A 62 28.34 -6.06 28.40
N VAL A 63 27.85 -5.44 29.47
CA VAL A 63 26.50 -4.86 29.53
C VAL A 63 26.39 -3.70 28.54
N GLU A 64 27.37 -2.82 28.48
CA GLU A 64 27.40 -1.71 27.53
C GLU A 64 27.47 -2.20 26.08
N ALA A 65 28.32 -3.20 25.79
CA ALA A 65 28.42 -3.80 24.47
C ALA A 65 27.09 -4.41 24.01
N LYS A 66 26.42 -5.19 24.88
CA LYS A 66 25.10 -5.78 24.60
C LYS A 66 24.01 -4.72 24.42
N LYS A 67 24.04 -3.64 25.21
CA LYS A 67 23.11 -2.51 25.06
C LYS A 67 23.33 -1.79 23.72
N ALA A 68 24.59 -1.55 23.34
CA ALA A 68 24.93 -0.91 22.09
C ALA A 68 24.54 -1.76 20.88
N GLU A 69 24.78 -3.08 20.94
CA GLU A 69 24.36 -4.03 19.91
C GLU A 69 22.84 -4.09 19.79
N SER A 70 22.11 -4.21 20.91
CA SER A 70 20.65 -4.20 20.91
C SER A 70 20.08 -2.89 20.34
N HIS A 71 20.67 -1.75 20.72
CA HIS A 71 20.28 -0.46 20.17
C HIS A 71 20.53 -0.38 18.65
N ALA A 72 21.70 -0.82 18.18
CA ALA A 72 22.03 -0.86 16.76
C ALA A 72 21.08 -1.76 15.98
N PHE A 73 20.75 -2.94 16.53
CA PHE A 73 19.79 -3.86 15.94
C PHE A 73 18.39 -3.23 15.86
N ASN A 74 17.90 -2.63 16.95
CA ASN A 74 16.60 -1.97 16.98
C ASN A 74 16.52 -0.81 15.97
N LEU A 75 17.61 -0.06 15.81
CA LEU A 75 17.69 1.01 14.80
C LEU A 75 17.59 0.43 13.39
N MET A 76 18.32 -0.64 13.08
CA MET A 76 18.26 -1.31 11.77
C MET A 76 16.87 -1.90 11.49
N VAL A 77 16.23 -2.54 12.48
CA VAL A 77 14.88 -3.08 12.34
C VAL A 77 13.88 -1.97 12.05
N ASN A 78 13.96 -0.86 12.79
CA ASN A 78 13.06 0.29 12.56
C ASN A 78 13.28 0.91 11.18
N GLN A 79 14.53 1.04 10.72
CA GLN A 79 14.84 1.53 9.38
C GLN A 79 14.29 0.60 8.29
N ALA A 80 14.47 -0.71 8.42
CA ALA A 80 13.92 -1.69 7.49
C ALA A 80 12.39 -1.65 7.47
N ALA A 81 11.75 -1.54 8.64
CA ALA A 81 10.30 -1.40 8.74
C ALA A 81 9.78 -0.12 8.05
N GLN A 82 10.50 1.00 8.20
CA GLN A 82 10.17 2.25 7.52
C GLN A 82 10.26 2.12 5.99
N GLN A 83 11.32 1.48 5.48
CA GLN A 83 11.48 1.25 4.04
C GLN A 83 10.33 0.42 3.47
N ILE A 84 9.95 -0.67 4.13
CA ILE A 84 8.82 -1.52 3.72
C ILE A 84 7.51 -0.71 3.72
N LEU A 85 7.29 0.13 4.73
CA LEU A 85 6.10 0.99 4.79
C LEU A 85 6.07 2.01 3.65
N GLU A 86 7.20 2.62 3.30
CA GLU A 86 7.31 3.57 2.20
C GLU A 86 7.06 2.91 0.85
N GLU A 87 7.69 1.76 0.59
CA GLU A 87 7.48 0.97 -0.63
C GLU A 87 6.02 0.54 -0.77
N THR A 88 5.43 0.00 0.29
CA THR A 88 4.03 -0.43 0.29
C THR A 88 3.08 0.75 0.02
N ARG A 89 3.38 1.92 0.61
CA ARG A 89 2.58 3.14 0.41
C ARG A 89 2.69 3.65 -1.03
N ALA A 90 3.88 3.63 -1.61
CA ALA A 90 4.11 4.04 -2.99
C ALA A 90 3.35 3.13 -3.97
N THR A 91 3.47 1.81 -3.81
CA THR A 91 2.76 0.83 -4.65
C THR A 91 1.25 0.99 -4.51
N ARG A 92 0.72 1.08 -3.29
CA ARG A 92 -0.72 1.27 -3.06
C ARG A 92 -1.23 2.58 -3.66
N LYS A 93 -0.45 3.66 -3.60
CA LYS A 93 -0.82 4.94 -4.23
C LYS A 93 -0.92 4.80 -5.74
N GLN A 94 0.04 4.14 -6.38
CA GLN A 94 0.02 3.87 -7.82
C GLN A 94 -1.17 2.99 -8.23
N GLU A 95 -1.49 1.96 -7.45
CA GLU A 95 -2.66 1.10 -7.69
C GLU A 95 -3.97 1.89 -7.63
N ILE A 96 -4.13 2.75 -6.62
CA ILE A 96 -5.30 3.62 -6.47
C ILE A 96 -5.41 4.57 -7.66
N GLU A 97 -4.32 5.26 -8.03
CA GLU A 97 -4.30 6.18 -9.18
C GLU A 97 -4.66 5.47 -10.49
N ALA A 98 -4.13 4.26 -10.72
CA ALA A 98 -4.45 3.46 -11.88
C ALA A 98 -5.92 3.02 -11.92
N GLN A 99 -6.50 2.65 -10.77
CA GLN A 99 -7.92 2.31 -10.68
C GLN A 99 -8.80 3.52 -10.98
N PHE A 100 -8.52 4.67 -10.36
CA PHE A 100 -9.27 5.91 -10.62
C PHE A 100 -9.19 6.32 -12.08
N GLN A 101 -8.01 6.26 -12.70
CA GLN A 101 -7.87 6.59 -14.12
C GLN A 101 -8.64 5.61 -15.01
N GLY A 102 -8.63 4.32 -14.68
CA GLY A 102 -9.41 3.31 -15.37
C GLY A 102 -10.92 3.57 -15.31
N GLU A 103 -11.44 4.04 -14.17
CA GLU A 103 -12.84 4.43 -14.04
C GLU A 103 -13.18 5.71 -14.81
N ILE A 104 -12.31 6.71 -14.77
CA ILE A 104 -12.46 7.95 -15.54
C ILE A 104 -12.56 7.62 -17.03
N ASN A 105 -11.62 6.83 -17.55
CA ASN A 105 -11.60 6.46 -18.98
C ASN A 105 -12.88 5.70 -19.39
N LYS A 106 -13.34 4.75 -18.57
CA LYS A 106 -14.62 4.06 -18.81
C LYS A 106 -15.79 5.03 -18.86
N ASN A 107 -15.82 6.01 -17.97
CA ASN A 107 -16.89 6.99 -17.91
C ASN A 107 -16.85 7.94 -19.12
N GLU A 108 -15.66 8.37 -19.54
CA GLU A 108 -15.46 9.14 -20.77
C GLU A 108 -15.92 8.35 -22.01
N ASP A 109 -15.60 7.06 -22.10
CA ASP A 109 -16.07 6.19 -23.18
C ASP A 109 -17.60 6.07 -23.20
N LEU A 110 -18.23 5.90 -22.04
CA LEU A 110 -19.68 5.90 -21.90
C LEU A 110 -20.30 7.23 -22.35
N ILE A 111 -19.73 8.36 -21.91
CA ILE A 111 -20.20 9.70 -22.28
C ILE A 111 -20.07 9.91 -23.80
N ARG A 112 -18.93 9.53 -24.39
CA ARG A 112 -18.71 9.62 -25.83
C ARG A 112 -19.72 8.77 -26.59
N HIS A 113 -19.87 7.50 -26.22
CA HIS A 113 -20.84 6.61 -26.86
C HIS A 113 -22.27 7.13 -26.74
N PHE A 114 -22.63 7.68 -25.58
CA PHE A 114 -23.92 8.32 -25.39
C PHE A 114 -24.10 9.54 -26.30
N LYS A 115 -23.09 10.42 -26.42
CA LYS A 115 -23.13 11.59 -27.31
C LYS A 115 -23.29 11.20 -28.76
N GLU A 116 -22.45 10.30 -29.27
CA GLU A 116 -22.50 9.82 -30.66
C GLU A 116 -23.88 9.24 -30.99
N LYS A 117 -24.39 8.37 -30.12
CA LYS A 117 -25.73 7.78 -30.29
C LYS A 117 -26.82 8.85 -30.21
N THR A 118 -26.70 9.82 -29.30
CA THR A 118 -27.70 10.88 -29.14
C THR A 118 -27.74 11.80 -30.36
N GLU A 119 -26.59 12.17 -30.92
CA GLU A 119 -26.49 12.96 -32.15
C GLU A 119 -27.13 12.25 -33.35
N ASP A 120 -26.85 10.95 -33.51
CA ASP A 120 -27.45 10.10 -34.55
C ASP A 120 -28.99 9.99 -34.38
N TYR A 121 -29.47 9.79 -33.16
CA TYR A 121 -30.90 9.77 -32.85
C TYR A 121 -31.58 11.13 -33.09
N PHE A 122 -30.94 12.25 -32.76
CA PHE A 122 -31.50 13.58 -33.03
C PHE A 122 -31.52 13.88 -34.53
N ALA A 123 -30.50 13.46 -35.29
CA ALA A 123 -30.53 13.54 -36.74
C ALA A 123 -31.70 12.75 -37.32
N HIS A 124 -31.94 11.52 -36.85
CA HIS A 124 -33.08 10.70 -37.24
C HIS A 124 -34.45 11.24 -36.79
N ILE A 125 -34.51 12.01 -35.70
CA ILE A 125 -35.74 12.71 -35.28
C ILE A 125 -35.98 13.96 -36.14
N ALA A 126 -34.93 14.65 -36.56
CA ALA A 126 -35.01 15.84 -37.40
C ALA A 126 -35.37 15.49 -38.86
N GLU A 127 -34.92 14.35 -39.34
CA GLU A 127 -35.35 13.74 -40.61
C GLU A 127 -36.70 13.03 -40.40
N ASP A 128 -37.76 13.83 -40.28
CA ASP A 128 -39.14 13.42 -39.98
C ASP A 128 -39.76 12.56 -41.09
N THR A 129 -39.32 11.30 -41.30
CA THR A 129 -39.93 10.48 -42.37
C THR A 129 -39.86 8.96 -42.25
N ASP A 130 -39.09 8.36 -41.33
CA ASP A 130 -39.09 6.89 -41.23
C ASP A 130 -40.23 6.36 -40.34
N LYS A 131 -41.23 5.77 -40.99
CA LYS A 131 -42.38 5.14 -40.35
C LYS A 131 -41.97 3.95 -39.46
N ASP A 132 -40.89 3.23 -39.81
CA ASP A 132 -40.41 2.10 -38.99
C ASP A 132 -39.84 2.59 -37.66
N THR A 133 -39.02 3.65 -37.70
CA THR A 133 -38.48 4.32 -36.51
C THR A 133 -39.59 4.84 -35.59
N LEU A 134 -40.60 5.53 -36.12
CA LEU A 134 -41.75 5.99 -35.32
C LEU A 134 -42.54 4.81 -34.71
N PHE A 135 -42.69 3.72 -35.45
CA PHE A 135 -43.37 2.53 -34.97
C PHE A 135 -42.61 1.86 -33.81
N ARG A 136 -41.30 1.66 -33.96
CA ARG A 136 -40.42 1.12 -32.90
C ARG A 136 -40.42 1.99 -31.66
N PHE A 137 -40.35 3.31 -31.84
CA PHE A 137 -40.43 4.26 -30.74
C PHE A 137 -41.74 4.10 -29.95
N LYS A 138 -42.89 4.01 -30.64
CA LYS A 138 -44.20 3.80 -29.99
C LYS A 138 -44.28 2.48 -29.24
N LEU A 139 -43.77 1.39 -29.82
CA LEU A 139 -43.72 0.09 -29.17
C LEU A 139 -42.91 0.15 -27.87
N TRP A 140 -41.68 0.68 -27.95
CA TRP A 140 -40.82 0.87 -26.79
C TRP A 140 -41.51 1.74 -25.73
N ALA A 141 -42.10 2.87 -26.13
CA ALA A 141 -42.79 3.77 -25.21
C ALA A 141 -43.93 3.06 -24.47
N LEU A 142 -44.74 2.25 -25.17
CA LEU A 142 -45.82 1.44 -24.59
C LEU A 142 -45.32 0.33 -23.66
N GLU A 143 -44.05 -0.03 -23.74
CA GLU A 143 -43.42 -1.01 -22.84
C GLU A 143 -42.88 -0.40 -21.55
N THR A 144 -42.69 0.93 -21.51
CA THR A 144 -42.23 1.64 -20.30
C THR A 144 -43.24 1.53 -19.16
N LYS A 145 -42.75 1.41 -17.91
CA LYS A 145 -43.62 1.33 -16.72
C LYS A 145 -44.53 2.55 -16.60
N ASP A 146 -43.97 3.73 -16.83
CA ASP A 146 -44.70 5.02 -16.75
C ASP A 146 -45.94 5.04 -17.65
N LEU A 147 -45.81 4.63 -18.92
CA LEU A 147 -46.95 4.59 -19.84
C LEU A 147 -47.84 3.35 -19.64
N LYS A 148 -47.31 2.23 -19.15
CA LYS A 148 -48.14 1.04 -18.81
C LYS A 148 -49.11 1.31 -17.66
N GLU A 149 -48.70 2.11 -16.69
CA GLU A 149 -49.51 2.46 -15.52
C GLU A 149 -50.38 3.70 -15.75
N SER A 150 -50.16 4.44 -16.84
CA SER A 150 -50.93 5.64 -17.16
C SER A 150 -52.37 5.35 -17.60
N SER A 151 -53.17 6.43 -17.70
CA SER A 151 -54.54 6.40 -18.20
C SER A 151 -54.65 5.86 -19.63
N LYS A 152 -55.82 5.31 -19.98
CA LYS A 152 -56.14 4.83 -21.33
C LYS A 152 -56.04 5.94 -22.38
N GLU A 153 -56.33 7.17 -21.99
CA GLU A 153 -56.26 8.35 -22.85
C GLU A 153 -54.82 8.67 -23.27
N LEU A 154 -53.88 8.66 -22.33
CA LEU A 154 -52.45 8.90 -22.61
C LEU A 154 -51.84 7.81 -23.49
N LYS A 155 -52.21 6.54 -23.27
CA LYS A 155 -51.85 5.41 -24.15
C LYS A 155 -52.41 5.58 -25.57
N SER A 156 -53.63 6.09 -25.69
CA SER A 156 -54.27 6.39 -26.98
C SER A 156 -53.56 7.55 -27.70
N LYS A 157 -53.21 8.62 -26.97
CA LYS A 157 -52.41 9.74 -27.51
C LYS A 157 -51.05 9.24 -28.05
N MET A 158 -50.32 8.40 -27.30
CA MET A 158 -49.06 7.80 -27.75
C MET A 158 -49.22 7.01 -29.07
N ARG A 159 -50.24 6.14 -29.17
CA ARG A 159 -50.48 5.36 -30.39
C ARG A 159 -50.74 6.25 -31.61
N LYS A 160 -51.42 7.38 -31.40
CA LYS A 160 -51.82 8.34 -32.44
C LYS A 160 -50.76 9.38 -32.80
N ALA A 161 -49.66 9.48 -32.05
CA ALA A 161 -48.59 10.43 -32.32
C ALA A 161 -48.07 10.31 -33.76
N LYS A 162 -47.93 11.42 -34.47
CA LYS A 162 -47.50 11.45 -35.87
C LYS A 162 -45.99 11.61 -36.02
N THR A 163 -45.34 12.13 -34.99
CA THR A 163 -43.89 12.31 -34.93
C THR A 163 -43.37 11.83 -33.58
N MET A 164 -42.05 11.58 -33.48
CA MET A 164 -41.43 11.22 -32.21
C MET A 164 -41.54 12.38 -31.19
N ILE A 165 -41.52 13.64 -31.63
CA ILE A 165 -41.68 14.82 -30.77
C ILE A 165 -43.05 14.84 -30.10
N GLU A 166 -44.13 14.59 -30.86
CA GLU A 166 -45.48 14.46 -30.28
C GLU A 166 -45.54 13.31 -29.26
N GLY A 167 -44.86 12.20 -29.55
CA GLY A 167 -44.74 11.08 -28.62
C GLY A 167 -44.00 11.43 -27.34
N PHE A 168 -42.88 12.16 -27.43
CA PHE A 168 -42.15 12.66 -26.27
C PHE A 168 -42.99 13.64 -25.44
N ALA A 169 -43.82 14.48 -26.07
CA ALA A 169 -44.73 15.37 -25.36
C ALA A 169 -45.75 14.59 -24.50
N VAL A 170 -46.27 13.45 -25.00
CA VAL A 170 -47.15 12.57 -24.23
C VAL A 170 -46.41 11.92 -23.04
N LEU A 171 -45.17 11.49 -23.23
CA LEU A 171 -44.35 10.95 -22.12
C LEU A 171 -44.02 12.01 -21.07
N HIS A 172 -43.78 13.25 -21.50
CA HIS A 172 -43.60 14.37 -20.59
C HIS A 172 -44.89 14.63 -19.80
N GLU A 173 -46.07 14.67 -20.45
CA GLU A 173 -47.38 14.84 -19.80
C GLU A 173 -47.59 13.81 -18.66
N ILE A 174 -47.17 12.56 -18.85
CA ILE A 174 -47.23 11.51 -17.83
C ILE A 174 -46.30 11.79 -16.66
N ARG A 175 -45.06 12.21 -16.93
CA ARG A 175 -44.05 12.46 -15.89
C ARG A 175 -44.31 13.75 -15.12
N SER A 176 -44.88 14.77 -15.76
CA SER A 176 -45.28 16.02 -15.12
C SER A 176 -46.58 15.91 -14.32
N SER A 177 -47.34 14.83 -14.51
CA SER A 177 -48.57 14.54 -13.78
C SER A 177 -48.36 13.64 -12.55
N LYS A 178 -47.12 13.21 -12.28
CA LYS A 178 -46.70 12.54 -11.05
C LYS A 178 -46.13 13.55 -10.08
#